data_AF-A0A946TLA2-F1
#
_entry.id   AF-A0A946TLA2-F1
#
_cell.length_a   1.000
_cell.length_b   1.000
_cell.length_c   1.000
_cell.angle_alpha   90.00
_cell.angle_beta   90.00
_cell.angle_gamma   90.00
#
_symmetry.space_group_name_H-M   'P 1'
#
loop_
_entity.id
_entity.type
_entity.pdbx_description
1 polymer ?
#
loop_
_entity_poly.entity_id
_entity_poly.type
_entity_poly.pdbx_seq_one_letter_code
_entity_poly.pdbx_strand_id
1 'polypeptide(L)'
;MKGISNYRRGGPDDPLAQEIARQKGLSEIPFYRKDRRQNKIFDPQEPMQRWMAYTPDRDGPVNTEQPEGHDAAHLTTLIKQKGLELGGSDVGFAELTPIMINVGFEFEQHYIISVIVAEDYAKVLEGALAVEIEAFEVYVECARISTQLAAFIRELGFSAIADHNGRR
;
A
#
# COMPACT_ATOMS: atom_id res chain seq x y z
N MET A 1 -10.00 -8.02 -15.97
CA MET A 1 -8.80 -8.88 -15.81
C MET A 1 -8.93 -9.63 -14.49
N LYS A 2 -9.09 -10.95 -14.56
CA LYS A 2 -9.27 -11.81 -13.38
C LYS A 2 -7.94 -12.22 -12.76
N GLY A 3 -7.87 -12.23 -11.44
CA GLY A 3 -6.69 -12.68 -10.71
C GLY A 3 -6.53 -14.19 -10.60
N ILE A 4 -5.27 -14.63 -10.57
CA ILE A 4 -4.88 -16.04 -10.42
C ILE A 4 -3.94 -16.27 -9.24
N SER A 5 -3.58 -15.23 -8.49
CA SER A 5 -2.70 -15.35 -7.33
C SER A 5 -3.44 -15.89 -6.12
N ASN A 6 -2.90 -16.95 -5.50
CA ASN A 6 -3.43 -17.44 -4.24
C ASN A 6 -2.95 -16.54 -3.10
N TYR A 7 -3.90 -15.99 -2.35
CA TYR A 7 -3.57 -15.15 -1.19
C TYR A 7 -2.84 -15.97 -0.13
N ARG A 8 -1.60 -15.59 0.18
CA ARG A 8 -0.90 -16.12 1.35
C ARG A 8 -1.27 -15.29 2.56
N ARG A 9 -1.90 -15.92 3.54
CA ARG A 9 -2.18 -15.30 4.84
C ARG A 9 -0.85 -15.10 5.58
N GLY A 10 -0.27 -13.91 5.47
CA GLY A 10 0.89 -13.53 6.30
C GLY A 10 0.49 -13.32 7.77
N GLY A 11 1.49 -13.29 8.66
CA GLY A 11 1.31 -13.00 10.08
C GLY A 11 1.61 -14.18 11.02
N PRO A 12 1.29 -14.05 12.32
CA PRO A 12 1.61 -15.07 13.34
C PRO A 12 0.90 -16.41 13.11
N ASP A 13 -0.19 -16.42 12.35
CA ASP A 13 -0.98 -17.61 12.03
C ASP A 13 -0.59 -18.25 10.67
N ASP A 14 0.42 -17.72 9.97
CA ASP A 14 0.92 -18.33 8.72
C ASP A 14 1.54 -19.70 9.05
N PRO A 15 1.05 -20.82 8.48
CA PRO A 15 1.51 -22.16 8.85
C PRO A 15 3.00 -22.40 8.58
N LEU A 16 3.55 -21.78 7.52
CA LEU A 16 4.97 -21.90 7.21
C LEU A 16 5.80 -21.09 8.21
N ALA A 17 5.35 -19.89 8.59
CA ALA A 17 6.03 -19.08 9.60
C ALA A 17 6.04 -19.77 10.97
N GLN A 18 4.94 -20.44 11.36
CA GLN A 18 4.87 -21.24 12.59
C GLN A 18 5.82 -22.44 12.55
N GLU A 19 5.88 -23.15 11.42
CA GLU A 19 6.80 -24.28 11.26
C GLU A 19 8.27 -23.84 11.35
N ILE A 20 8.63 -22.72 10.71
CA ILE A 20 9.98 -22.15 10.82
C ILE A 20 10.29 -21.75 12.28
N ALA A 21 9.36 -21.09 12.97
CA ALA A 21 9.53 -20.71 14.38
C ALA A 21 9.81 -21.95 15.25
N ARG A 22 9.03 -23.02 15.08
CA ARG A 22 9.21 -24.29 15.78
C ARG A 22 10.57 -24.93 15.49
N GLN A 23 11.01 -24.94 14.23
CA GLN A 23 12.35 -25.42 13.84
C GLN A 23 13.49 -24.63 14.48
N LYS A 24 13.26 -23.34 14.79
CA LYS A 24 14.21 -22.47 15.49
C LYS A 24 14.07 -22.51 17.02
N GLY A 25 13.22 -23.40 17.57
CA GLY A 25 13.02 -23.53 19.00
C GLY A 25 12.19 -22.40 19.62
N LEU A 26 11.45 -21.65 18.80
CA LEU A 26 10.54 -20.61 19.27
C LEU A 26 9.15 -21.20 19.49
N SER A 27 8.55 -20.93 20.65
CA SER A 27 7.18 -21.33 20.99
C SER A 27 6.11 -20.44 20.36
N GLU A 28 6.51 -19.27 19.86
CA GLU A 28 5.64 -18.31 19.19
C GLU A 28 6.45 -17.49 18.18
N ILE A 29 5.75 -16.91 17.20
CA ILE A 29 6.37 -15.93 16.30
C ILE A 29 6.65 -14.66 17.11
N PRO A 30 7.89 -14.16 17.16
CA PRO A 30 8.25 -12.94 17.88
C PRO A 30 7.73 -11.72 17.11
N PHE A 31 6.43 -11.49 17.22
CA PHE A 31 5.74 -10.30 16.71
C PHE A 31 5.60 -9.27 17.84
N TYR A 32 5.45 -8.00 17.48
CA TYR A 32 5.00 -7.00 18.44
C TYR A 32 3.63 -7.40 18.98
N ARG A 33 3.47 -7.36 20.31
CA ARG A 33 2.18 -7.58 20.97
C ARG A 33 1.94 -6.50 22.01
N LYS A 34 0.71 -5.97 21.99
CA LYS A 34 0.20 -4.94 22.90
C LYS A 34 0.23 -5.38 24.38
N ASP A 35 0.29 -6.69 24.65
CA ASP A 35 0.31 -7.30 25.98
C ASP A 35 1.72 -7.48 26.56
N ARG A 36 2.79 -7.25 25.78
CA ARG A 36 4.14 -7.18 26.35
C ARG A 36 4.17 -5.99 27.30
N ARG A 37 4.44 -6.27 28.58
CA ARG A 37 4.47 -5.33 29.73
C ARG A 37 5.22 -4.01 29.51
N GLN A 38 5.95 -3.84 28.41
CA GLN A 38 6.76 -2.67 28.05
C GLN A 38 6.07 -1.64 27.14
N ASN A 39 4.92 -1.93 26.50
CA ASN A 39 4.46 -1.10 25.37
C ASN A 39 3.16 -0.32 25.62
N LYS A 40 3.20 0.67 26.52
CA LYS A 40 2.18 1.74 26.63
C LYS A 40 2.44 2.93 25.68
N ILE A 41 3.46 2.86 24.83
CA ILE A 41 4.01 4.01 24.09
C ILE A 41 3.37 4.16 22.69
N PHE A 42 2.88 3.06 22.09
CA PHE A 42 2.32 3.07 20.73
C PHE A 42 1.13 2.13 20.60
N ASP A 43 0.01 2.66 20.09
CA ASP A 43 -1.18 1.88 19.73
C ASP A 43 -1.28 1.74 18.20
N PRO A 44 -0.96 0.57 17.62
CA PRO A 44 -1.00 0.39 16.16
C PRO A 44 -2.40 0.58 15.57
N GLN A 45 -3.47 0.58 16.38
CA GLN A 45 -4.82 0.85 15.90
C GLN A 45 -5.01 2.29 15.40
N GLU A 46 -4.25 3.25 15.91
CA GLU A 46 -4.36 4.65 15.50
C GLU A 46 -3.94 4.88 14.04
N PRO A 47 -2.71 4.52 13.61
CA PRO A 47 -2.32 4.59 12.20
C PRO A 47 -3.20 3.68 11.32
N MET A 48 -3.63 2.52 11.83
CA MET A 48 -4.58 1.67 11.12
C MET A 48 -5.88 2.40 10.76
N GLN A 49 -6.46 3.11 11.72
CA GLN A 49 -7.67 3.90 11.50
C GLN A 49 -7.43 5.03 10.50
N ARG A 50 -6.26 5.69 10.58
CA ARG A 50 -5.88 6.75 9.63
C ARG A 50 -5.79 6.25 8.20
N TRP A 51 -5.13 5.12 7.94
CA TRP A 51 -5.10 4.60 6.57
C TRP A 51 -6.44 4.02 6.12
N MET A 52 -7.26 3.49 7.04
CA MET A 52 -8.60 3.00 6.74
C MET A 52 -9.54 4.13 6.31
N ALA A 53 -9.34 5.34 6.83
CA ALA A 53 -10.13 6.52 6.47
C ALA A 53 -10.06 6.86 4.97
N TYR A 54 -9.02 6.43 4.25
CA TYR A 54 -8.90 6.60 2.79
C TYR A 54 -9.67 5.55 1.97
N THR A 55 -10.14 4.47 2.59
CA THR A 55 -10.85 3.37 1.89
C THR A 55 -12.04 3.83 1.05
N PRO A 56 -12.91 4.75 1.53
CA PRO A 56 -14.04 5.24 0.75
C PRO A 56 -13.66 5.94 -0.55
N ASP A 57 -12.48 6.57 -0.60
CA ASP A 57 -12.03 7.42 -1.71
C ASP A 57 -11.09 6.70 -2.69
N ARG A 58 -10.83 5.40 -2.47
CA ARG A 58 -10.00 4.56 -3.34
C ARG A 58 -10.45 4.59 -4.79
N ASP A 59 -11.75 4.70 -5.01
CA ASP A 59 -12.39 4.78 -6.31
C ASP A 59 -13.35 5.98 -6.36
N GLY A 60 -13.78 6.40 -7.55
CA GLY A 60 -14.66 7.55 -7.69
C GLY A 60 -15.01 7.87 -9.15
N PRO A 61 -15.72 8.99 -9.38
CA PRO A 61 -16.10 9.40 -10.73
C PRO A 61 -14.87 9.73 -11.58
N VAL A 62 -14.98 9.46 -12.87
CA VAL A 62 -13.95 9.77 -13.89
C VAL A 62 -14.39 11.00 -14.67
N ASN A 63 -13.46 11.94 -14.90
CA ASN A 63 -13.71 13.08 -15.76
C ASN A 63 -13.83 12.64 -17.24
N THR A 64 -14.97 12.87 -17.87
CA THR A 64 -15.18 12.43 -19.26
C THR A 64 -14.52 13.34 -20.30
N GLU A 65 -14.00 14.51 -19.91
CA GLU A 65 -13.48 15.51 -20.84
C GLU A 65 -12.06 15.23 -21.33
N GLN A 66 -11.28 14.43 -20.59
CA GLN A 66 -9.89 14.08 -20.93
C GLN A 66 -9.03 15.29 -21.31
N PRO A 67 -8.86 16.26 -20.39
CA PRO A 67 -8.31 17.59 -20.70
C PRO A 67 -6.89 17.57 -21.27
N GLU A 68 -6.10 16.53 -20.96
CA GLU A 68 -4.72 16.36 -21.41
C GLU A 68 -4.60 15.41 -22.63
N GLY A 69 -5.71 14.95 -23.20
CA GLY A 69 -5.75 14.04 -24.34
C GLY A 69 -5.22 12.64 -24.01
N HIS A 70 -4.55 12.00 -24.99
CA HIS A 70 -4.14 10.58 -24.93
C HIS A 70 -2.63 10.35 -25.16
N ASP A 71 -1.79 11.39 -25.13
CA ASP A 71 -0.35 11.18 -25.26
C ASP A 71 0.22 10.48 -24.02
N ALA A 72 0.58 9.21 -24.18
CA ALA A 72 1.08 8.37 -23.10
C ALA A 72 2.35 8.93 -22.44
N ALA A 73 3.24 9.57 -23.21
CA ALA A 73 4.48 10.12 -22.68
C ALA A 73 4.21 11.34 -21.79
N HIS A 74 3.33 12.22 -22.25
CA HIS A 74 2.84 13.38 -21.50
C HIS A 74 2.12 12.95 -20.21
N LEU A 75 1.14 12.05 -20.33
CA LEU A 75 0.38 11.55 -19.19
C LEU A 75 1.27 10.85 -18.15
N THR A 76 2.24 10.06 -18.60
CA THR A 76 3.23 9.43 -17.71
C THR A 76 4.02 10.50 -16.94
N THR A 77 4.42 11.57 -17.61
CA THR A 77 5.16 12.68 -16.98
C THR A 77 4.31 13.36 -15.92
N LEU A 78 3.06 13.69 -16.23
CA LEU A 78 2.13 14.32 -15.28
C LEU A 78 1.88 13.44 -14.05
N ILE A 79 1.61 12.15 -14.25
CA ILE A 79 1.33 11.21 -13.16
C ILE A 79 2.57 11.03 -12.27
N LYS A 80 3.77 10.90 -12.85
CA LYS A 80 5.02 10.82 -12.09
C LYS A 80 5.25 12.08 -11.27
N GLN A 81 5.15 13.24 -11.91
CA GLN A 81 5.32 14.52 -11.24
C GLN A 81 4.34 14.66 -10.07
N LYS A 82 3.06 14.33 -10.29
CA LYS A 82 2.05 14.37 -9.23
C LYS A 82 2.39 13.43 -8.08
N GLY A 83 2.78 12.19 -8.36
CA GLY A 83 3.14 11.24 -7.31
C GLY A 83 4.32 11.70 -6.46
N LEU A 84 5.33 12.32 -7.07
CA LEU A 84 6.47 12.93 -6.37
C LEU A 84 6.04 14.16 -5.55
N GLU A 85 5.23 15.06 -6.13
CA GLU A 85 4.66 16.22 -5.42
C GLU A 85 3.84 15.84 -4.20
N LEU A 86 3.14 14.70 -4.26
CA LEU A 86 2.35 14.16 -3.16
C LEU A 86 3.22 13.57 -2.04
N GLY A 87 4.53 13.43 -2.22
CA GLY A 87 5.46 12.87 -1.24
C GLY A 87 5.99 11.47 -1.57
N GLY A 88 5.71 10.94 -2.77
CA GLY A 88 6.35 9.72 -3.25
C GLY A 88 7.85 9.92 -3.42
N SER A 89 8.63 8.94 -3.01
CA SER A 89 10.08 8.88 -3.24
C SER A 89 10.41 8.43 -4.66
N ASP A 90 9.57 7.59 -5.26
CA ASP A 90 9.64 7.19 -6.67
C ASP A 90 8.27 6.74 -7.18
N VAL A 91 8.07 6.78 -8.51
CA VAL A 91 6.84 6.37 -9.19
C VAL A 91 7.16 5.53 -10.43
N GLY A 92 6.72 4.27 -10.40
CA GLY A 92 6.92 3.29 -11.45
C GLY A 92 5.62 2.85 -12.14
N PHE A 93 5.74 2.33 -13.36
CA PHE A 93 4.63 1.84 -14.18
C PHE A 93 4.96 0.45 -14.66
N ALA A 94 3.96 -0.42 -14.68
CA ALA A 94 4.05 -1.72 -15.32
C ALA A 94 2.69 -2.11 -15.92
N GLU A 95 2.71 -3.05 -16.86
CA GLU A 95 1.50 -3.73 -17.26
C GLU A 95 0.97 -4.56 -16.09
N LEU A 96 -0.35 -4.45 -15.82
CA LEU A 96 -1.00 -5.29 -14.84
C LEU A 96 -1.19 -6.68 -15.43
N THR A 97 -0.75 -7.71 -14.73
CA THR A 97 -0.89 -9.10 -15.18
C THR A 97 -1.73 -9.92 -14.20
N PRO A 98 -2.41 -11.00 -14.64
CA PRO A 98 -3.29 -11.79 -13.78
C PRO A 98 -2.62 -12.33 -12.50
N ILE A 99 -1.32 -12.60 -12.54
CA ILE A 99 -0.56 -13.13 -11.39
C ILE A 99 -0.34 -12.08 -10.29
N MET A 100 -0.54 -10.79 -10.59
CA MET A 100 -0.48 -9.70 -9.62
C MET A 100 -1.81 -9.50 -8.88
N ILE A 101 -2.89 -10.16 -9.31
CA ILE A 101 -4.24 -10.00 -8.76
C ILE A 101 -4.63 -11.28 -8.01
N ASN A 102 -5.21 -11.13 -6.82
CA ASN A 102 -5.69 -12.26 -6.03
C ASN A 102 -6.90 -12.95 -6.68
N VAL A 103 -7.02 -14.26 -6.51
CA VAL A 103 -8.24 -15.01 -6.83
C VAL A 103 -9.45 -14.39 -6.13
N GLY A 104 -10.54 -14.19 -6.87
CA GLY A 104 -11.75 -13.52 -6.39
C GLY A 104 -11.81 -12.01 -6.65
N PHE A 105 -10.74 -11.42 -7.19
CA PHE A 105 -10.71 -10.02 -7.62
C PHE A 105 -10.61 -9.91 -9.15
N GLU A 106 -11.21 -8.84 -9.68
CA GLU A 106 -11.18 -8.50 -11.10
C GLU A 106 -11.10 -6.98 -11.27
N PHE A 107 -10.22 -6.54 -12.16
CA PHE A 107 -9.96 -5.13 -12.47
C PHE A 107 -10.13 -4.86 -13.96
N GLU A 108 -10.69 -3.71 -14.33
CA GLU A 108 -10.77 -3.27 -15.73
C GLU A 108 -9.46 -2.61 -16.20
N GLN A 109 -8.61 -2.20 -15.26
CA GLN A 109 -7.35 -1.54 -15.55
C GLN A 109 -6.33 -2.50 -16.19
N HIS A 110 -5.48 -1.94 -17.06
CA HIS A 110 -4.42 -2.66 -17.77
C HIS A 110 -3.02 -2.35 -17.25
N TYR A 111 -2.88 -1.33 -16.42
CA TYR A 111 -1.60 -0.87 -15.89
C TYR A 111 -1.67 -0.77 -14.39
N ILE A 112 -0.52 -1.00 -13.75
CA ILE A 112 -0.28 -0.72 -12.35
C ILE A 112 0.70 0.45 -12.23
N ILE A 113 0.38 1.36 -11.32
CA ILE A 113 1.26 2.47 -10.95
C ILE A 113 1.69 2.20 -9.51
N SER A 114 2.99 2.04 -9.31
CA SER A 114 3.58 1.82 -8.00
C SER A 114 4.18 3.12 -7.50
N VAL A 115 3.83 3.53 -6.29
CA VAL A 115 4.45 4.65 -5.59
C VAL A 115 5.25 4.10 -4.44
N ILE A 116 6.52 4.51 -4.35
CA ILE A 116 7.40 4.16 -3.24
C ILE A 116 7.39 5.33 -2.25
N VAL A 117 7.22 5.02 -0.97
CA VAL A 117 7.43 5.97 0.13
C VAL A 117 8.55 5.40 0.98
N ALA A 118 9.66 6.14 1.09
CA ALA A 118 10.81 5.69 1.86
C ALA A 118 10.56 5.82 3.37
N GLU A 119 10.87 4.77 4.10
CA GLU A 119 11.04 4.83 5.56
C GLU A 119 12.33 5.58 5.90
N ASP A 120 12.34 6.31 7.02
CA ASP A 120 13.56 6.88 7.56
C ASP A 120 14.47 5.78 8.12
N TYR A 121 15.50 5.44 7.35
CA TYR A 121 16.48 4.42 7.75
C TYR A 121 17.18 4.73 9.08
N ALA A 122 17.24 5.99 9.53
CA ALA A 122 17.82 6.32 10.82
C ALA A 122 17.07 5.65 11.99
N LYS A 123 15.79 5.28 11.81
CA LYS A 123 14.97 4.61 12.83
C LYS A 123 15.49 3.25 13.26
N VAL A 124 16.32 2.59 12.45
CA VAL A 124 16.99 1.34 12.84
C VAL A 124 17.91 1.53 14.05
N LEU A 125 18.45 2.74 14.24
CA LEU A 125 19.33 3.09 15.37
C LEU A 125 18.55 3.32 16.66
N GLU A 126 17.24 3.56 16.57
CA GLU A 126 16.33 3.80 17.70
C GLU A 126 15.68 2.50 18.22
N GLY A 127 15.93 1.37 17.55
CA GLY A 127 15.50 0.04 17.94
C GLY A 127 14.19 -0.42 17.30
N ALA A 128 13.80 -1.66 17.56
CA ALA A 128 12.73 -2.35 16.84
C ALA A 128 11.36 -1.64 16.91
N LEU A 129 11.02 -1.02 18.04
CA LEU A 129 9.77 -0.29 18.20
C LEU A 129 9.72 0.96 17.31
N ALA A 130 10.82 1.69 17.18
CA ALA A 130 10.88 2.89 16.34
C ALA A 130 10.73 2.52 14.86
N VAL A 131 11.36 1.42 14.42
CA VAL A 131 11.19 0.87 13.07
C VAL A 131 9.74 0.49 12.80
N GLU A 132 9.07 -0.12 13.77
CA GLU A 132 7.66 -0.49 13.62
C GLU A 132 6.76 0.74 13.53
N ILE A 133 6.94 1.74 14.40
CA ILE A 133 6.18 2.99 14.34
C ILE A 133 6.34 3.65 12.97
N GLU A 134 7.57 3.73 12.46
CA GLU A 134 7.89 4.27 11.14
C GLU A 134 7.14 3.53 10.03
N ALA A 135 7.18 2.19 10.02
CA ALA A 135 6.49 1.39 9.02
C ALA A 135 4.96 1.64 9.02
N PHE A 136 4.35 1.78 10.20
CA PHE A 136 2.92 2.11 10.30
C PHE A 136 2.60 3.51 9.77
N GLU A 137 3.42 4.51 10.05
CA GLU A 137 3.23 5.87 9.53
C GLU A 137 3.45 5.93 8.01
N VAL A 138 4.46 5.25 7.48
CA VAL A 138 4.67 5.12 6.03
C VAL A 138 3.47 4.44 5.37
N TYR A 139 2.82 3.46 6.00
CA TYR A 139 1.58 2.89 5.47
C TYR A 139 0.41 3.87 5.42
N VAL A 140 0.34 4.84 6.34
CA VAL A 140 -0.64 5.94 6.25
C VAL A 140 -0.34 6.82 5.05
N GLU A 141 0.93 7.18 4.83
CA GLU A 141 1.33 8.00 3.69
C GLU A 141 1.10 7.27 2.35
N CYS A 142 1.39 5.97 2.27
CA CYS A 142 1.05 5.15 1.11
C CYS A 142 -0.45 5.18 0.80
N ALA A 143 -1.32 5.07 1.82
CA ALA A 143 -2.77 5.15 1.63
C ALA A 143 -3.21 6.54 1.14
N ARG A 144 -2.66 7.61 1.73
CA ARG A 144 -2.95 8.99 1.31
C ARG A 144 -2.51 9.25 -0.13
N ILE A 145 -1.26 8.93 -0.45
CA ILE A 145 -0.66 9.25 -1.75
C ILE A 145 -1.31 8.43 -2.86
N SER A 146 -1.49 7.13 -2.68
CA SER A 146 -2.15 6.28 -3.68
C SER A 146 -3.59 6.74 -3.96
N THR A 147 -4.34 7.11 -2.92
CA THR A 147 -5.72 7.61 -3.04
C THR A 147 -5.76 8.94 -3.78
N GLN A 148 -4.91 9.89 -3.42
CA GLN A 148 -4.85 11.20 -4.08
C GLN A 148 -4.34 11.11 -5.52
N LEU A 149 -3.39 10.22 -5.80
CA LEU A 149 -2.90 10.00 -7.15
C LEU A 149 -3.96 9.33 -8.04
N ALA A 150 -4.71 8.37 -7.50
CA ALA A 150 -5.84 7.77 -8.22
C ALA A 150 -6.91 8.82 -8.54
N ALA A 151 -7.24 9.71 -7.60
CA ALA A 151 -8.15 10.83 -7.86
C ALA A 151 -7.65 11.74 -8.98
N PHE A 152 -6.36 12.11 -8.98
CA PHE A 152 -5.76 12.91 -10.04
C PHE A 152 -5.85 12.21 -11.42
N ILE A 153 -5.58 10.91 -11.49
CA ILE A 153 -5.70 10.17 -12.76
C ILE A 153 -7.16 10.17 -13.26
N ARG A 154 -8.14 10.12 -12.35
CA ARG A 154 -9.55 10.27 -12.70
C ARG A 154 -9.90 11.68 -13.18
N GLU A 155 -9.26 12.72 -12.65
CA GLU A 155 -9.38 14.10 -13.15
C GLU A 155 -8.80 14.28 -14.56
N LEU A 156 -7.73 13.54 -14.89
CA LEU A 156 -7.18 13.44 -16.25
C LEU A 156 -8.10 12.66 -17.21
N GLY A 157 -9.11 11.98 -16.68
CA GLY A 157 -10.14 11.27 -17.44
C GLY A 157 -9.85 9.80 -17.72
N PHE A 158 -9.10 9.16 -16.83
CA PHE A 158 -8.83 7.73 -16.87
C PHE A 158 -9.32 7.03 -15.61
N SER A 159 -9.92 5.84 -15.77
CA SER A 159 -10.32 5.01 -14.62
C SER A 159 -9.08 4.61 -13.81
N ALA A 160 -9.12 4.86 -12.50
CA ALA A 160 -8.05 4.51 -11.57
C ALA A 160 -8.61 4.20 -10.19
N ILE A 161 -8.08 3.13 -9.59
CA ILE A 161 -8.45 2.66 -8.25
C ILE A 161 -7.17 2.54 -7.43
N ALA A 162 -7.15 3.14 -6.23
CA ALA A 162 -6.02 3.02 -5.33
C ALA A 162 -5.97 1.63 -4.67
N ASP A 163 -4.77 1.08 -4.49
CA ASP A 163 -4.53 -0.12 -3.68
C ASP A 163 -3.57 0.15 -2.52
N HIS A 164 -4.06 -0.06 -1.30
CA HIS A 164 -3.34 0.20 -0.05
C HIS A 164 -3.90 -0.67 1.09
N ASN A 165 -3.26 -0.60 2.27
CA ASN A 165 -3.50 -1.47 3.44
C ASN A 165 -4.91 -1.41 4.05
N GLY A 166 -5.78 -0.52 3.57
CA GLY A 166 -7.18 -0.47 3.98
C GLY A 166 -7.94 -1.65 3.40
N ARG A 167 -8.47 -2.54 4.26
CA ARG A 167 -9.31 -3.66 3.82
C ARG A 167 -10.75 -3.17 3.63
N ARG A 168 -11.40 -3.69 2.58
CA ARG A 168 -12.87 -3.71 2.46
C ARG A 168 -13.45 -4.84 3.30
#